data_AF-A0A4R9JHC9-F1
#
_entry.id   AF-A0A4R9JHC9-F1
#
_cell.length_a   1.000
_cell.length_b   1.000
_cell.length_c   1.000
_cell.angle_alpha   90.00
_cell.angle_beta   90.00
_cell.angle_gamma   90.00
#
_symmetry.space_group_name_H-M   'P 1'
#
loop_
_entity.id
_entity.type
_entity.pdbx_description
1 polymer ?
#
loop_
_entity_poly.entity_id
_entity_poly.type
_entity_poly.pdbx_seq_one_letter_code
_entity_poly.pdbx_strand_id
1 'polypeptide(L)'
;MLGIKTLETEVNGISIKGSLQLNAKGAYQLDLLSPYPGPMFTFSFPKIYHALWDGHMSEIDNYAISHLRTLFHKCENIKKEVPRFEKELKEFWLEVDGISVLSPLEWNEKCMFLKKALQEGYMDADTYEKTLNDLTIVMEKKYFEREKRCEAFLLQYLPEYSHLQNHFFWIRFCYELTEKKHLLLL
;
A
#
# COMPACT_ATOMS: atom_id res chain seq x y z
N MET A 1 38.49 -10.01 0.89
CA MET A 1 37.35 -9.14 0.53
C MET A 1 36.07 -9.94 0.75
N LEU A 2 35.25 -9.62 1.75
CA LEU A 2 33.88 -10.14 1.80
C LEU A 2 33.02 -9.28 0.87
N GLY A 3 33.30 -9.46 -0.41
CA GLY A 3 32.56 -8.86 -1.51
C GLY A 3 31.19 -9.51 -1.62
N ILE A 4 30.28 -8.77 -2.24
CA ILE A 4 28.96 -9.26 -2.63
C ILE A 4 29.15 -10.59 -3.36
N LYS A 5 28.49 -11.64 -2.86
CA LYS A 5 28.53 -12.98 -3.45
C LYS A 5 27.18 -13.29 -4.07
N THR A 6 27.17 -13.65 -5.34
CA THR A 6 25.96 -14.16 -6.00
C THR A 6 25.76 -15.62 -5.65
N LEU A 7 24.54 -15.98 -5.28
CA LEU A 7 24.08 -17.33 -5.00
C LEU A 7 23.05 -17.73 -6.04
N GLU A 8 23.09 -18.98 -6.46
CA GLU A 8 22.14 -19.54 -7.40
C GLU A 8 21.70 -20.92 -6.91
N THR A 9 20.40 -21.19 -7.00
CA THR A 9 19.82 -22.51 -6.72
C THR A 9 18.61 -22.74 -7.62
N GLU A 10 18.21 -23.99 -7.73
CA GLU A 10 17.01 -24.38 -8.48
C GLU A 10 15.95 -24.87 -7.50
N VAL A 11 14.71 -24.38 -7.66
CA VAL A 11 13.53 -24.89 -6.96
C VAL A 11 12.44 -25.13 -7.98
N ASN A 12 11.95 -26.37 -8.07
CA ASN A 12 10.87 -26.77 -8.97
C ASN A 12 11.10 -26.35 -10.44
N GLY A 13 12.33 -26.43 -10.94
CA GLY A 13 12.67 -26.05 -12.32
C GLY A 13 12.93 -24.55 -12.56
N ILE A 14 12.86 -23.72 -11.51
CA ILE A 14 13.07 -22.27 -11.60
C ILE A 14 14.43 -21.91 -11.01
N SER A 15 15.27 -21.23 -11.80
CA SER A 15 16.54 -20.65 -11.34
C SER A 15 16.27 -19.43 -10.46
N ILE A 16 16.70 -19.55 -9.20
CA ILE A 16 16.59 -18.51 -8.18
C ILE A 16 17.99 -17.95 -7.95
N LYS A 17 18.11 -16.63 -8.04
CA LYS A 17 19.37 -15.91 -7.83
C LYS A 17 19.23 -14.92 -6.70
N GLY A 18 20.26 -14.80 -5.87
CA GLY A 18 20.32 -13.82 -4.81
C GLY A 18 21.72 -13.28 -4.58
N SER A 19 21.81 -12.13 -3.91
CA SER A 19 23.08 -11.54 -3.46
C SER A 19 23.23 -11.68 -1.96
N LEU A 20 24.36 -12.20 -1.53
CA LEU A 20 24.79 -12.23 -0.13
C LEU A 20 25.83 -11.12 0.07
N GLN A 21 25.53 -10.17 0.96
CA GLN A 21 26.42 -9.06 1.29
C GLN A 21 26.64 -8.97 2.80
N LEU A 22 27.87 -8.71 3.22
CA LEU A 22 28.14 -8.35 4.62
C LEU A 22 27.86 -6.85 4.82
N ASN A 23 26.97 -6.51 5.74
CA ASN A 23 26.67 -5.12 6.06
C ASN A 23 27.70 -4.51 7.03
N ALA A 24 27.68 -3.19 7.19
CA ALA A 24 28.59 -2.46 8.07
C ALA A 24 28.50 -2.85 9.56
N LYS A 25 27.43 -3.55 9.96
CA LYS A 25 27.22 -4.06 11.32
C LYS A 25 27.73 -5.48 11.51
N GLY A 26 28.38 -6.07 10.50
CA GLY A 26 28.92 -7.44 10.55
C GLY A 26 27.86 -8.52 10.38
N ALA A 27 26.65 -8.19 9.95
CA ALA A 27 25.60 -9.15 9.63
C ALA A 27 25.55 -9.41 8.12
N TYR A 28 25.33 -10.66 7.74
CA TYR A 28 25.05 -11.00 6.35
C TYR A 28 23.62 -10.60 6.00
N GLN A 29 23.46 -10.05 4.81
CA GLN A 29 22.21 -9.65 4.18
C GLN A 29 22.06 -10.47 2.90
N LEU A 30 20.92 -11.12 2.74
CA LEU A 30 20.57 -11.87 1.55
C LEU A 30 19.44 -11.14 0.81
N ASP A 31 19.64 -10.85 -0.47
CA ASP A 31 18.63 -10.26 -1.34
C ASP A 31 18.25 -11.25 -2.47
N LEU A 32 16.98 -11.29 -2.84
CA LEU A 32 16.46 -12.09 -3.95
C LEU A 32 16.45 -11.23 -5.23
N LEU A 33 17.11 -11.70 -6.30
CA LEU A 33 17.30 -10.95 -7.55
C LEU A 33 16.47 -11.52 -8.72
N SER A 34 16.21 -12.83 -8.71
CA SER A 34 15.46 -13.54 -9.76
C SER A 34 14.62 -14.66 -9.14
N PRO A 35 13.36 -14.87 -9.59
CA PRO A 35 12.73 -14.29 -10.78
C PRO A 35 11.96 -12.97 -10.54
N TYR A 36 11.98 -12.42 -9.32
CA TYR A 36 11.19 -11.23 -8.98
C TYR A 36 12.08 -9.98 -8.90
N PRO A 37 11.84 -8.97 -9.75
CA PRO A 37 12.41 -7.64 -9.57
C PRO A 37 11.59 -6.86 -8.52
N GLY A 38 12.22 -6.26 -7.51
CA GLY A 38 11.48 -5.48 -6.52
C GLY A 38 12.24 -5.20 -5.22
N PRO A 39 11.61 -4.47 -4.28
CA PRO A 39 12.23 -4.06 -3.03
C PRO A 39 12.68 -5.28 -2.22
N MET A 40 13.95 -5.22 -1.85
CA MET A 40 14.73 -6.32 -1.29
C MET A 40 14.07 -6.88 -0.04
N PHE A 41 13.77 -8.18 -0.07
CA PHE A 41 13.56 -8.92 1.16
C PHE A 41 14.90 -9.11 1.86
N THR A 42 15.32 -8.12 2.64
CA THR A 42 16.58 -8.14 3.38
C THR A 42 16.43 -9.02 4.63
N PHE A 43 17.07 -10.18 4.64
CA PHE A 43 17.14 -11.03 5.82
C PHE A 43 18.51 -10.93 6.48
N SER A 44 18.52 -10.58 7.77
CA SER A 44 19.72 -10.61 8.60
C SER A 44 19.92 -12.02 9.15
N PHE A 45 21.12 -12.58 9.01
CA PHE A 45 21.44 -13.84 9.67
C PHE A 45 21.42 -13.65 11.19
N PRO A 46 20.85 -14.58 11.98
CA PRO A 46 20.83 -14.49 13.44
C PRO A 46 22.22 -14.71 14.07
N LYS A 47 23.18 -15.26 13.31
CA LYS A 47 24.51 -15.65 13.79
C LYS A 47 25.55 -14.65 13.28
N ILE A 48 26.23 -13.97 14.20
CA ILE A 48 27.34 -13.06 13.87
C ILE A 48 28.61 -13.90 13.73
N TYR A 49 29.18 -13.93 12.52
CA TYR A 49 30.43 -14.65 12.25
C TYR A 49 31.61 -13.69 12.46
N HIS A 50 32.21 -13.72 13.65
CA HIS A 50 33.33 -12.84 14.00
C HIS A 50 34.68 -13.29 13.41
N ALA A 51 34.81 -14.56 13.00
CA ALA A 51 35.99 -15.11 12.34
C ALA A 51 35.60 -16.19 11.31
N LEU A 52 36.04 -16.01 10.06
CA LEU A 52 35.80 -16.97 8.98
C LEU A 52 36.91 -18.01 8.98
N TRP A 53 36.59 -19.22 9.42
CA TRP A 53 37.42 -20.41 9.19
C TRP A 53 36.87 -21.12 7.95
N ASP A 54 37.68 -21.95 7.28
CA ASP A 54 37.32 -22.56 5.99
C ASP A 54 36.02 -23.39 6.02
N GLY A 55 35.60 -23.87 7.20
CA GLY A 55 34.31 -24.56 7.41
C GLY A 55 33.09 -23.65 7.54
N HIS A 56 33.25 -22.38 7.95
CA HIS A 56 32.13 -21.45 8.10
C HIS A 56 31.62 -20.95 6.74
N MET A 57 32.46 -20.92 5.70
CA MET A 57 32.03 -20.46 4.37
C MET A 57 31.03 -21.41 3.72
N SER A 58 31.24 -22.73 3.84
CA SER A 58 30.29 -23.73 3.34
C SER A 58 29.01 -23.78 4.18
N GLU A 59 29.11 -23.58 5.49
CA GLU A 59 27.94 -23.43 6.39
C GLU A 59 27.12 -22.20 5.97
N ILE A 60 27.76 -21.03 5.81
CA ILE A 60 27.12 -19.77 5.37
C ILE A 60 26.44 -19.96 4.02
N ASP A 61 27.09 -20.58 3.05
CA ASP A 61 26.52 -20.82 1.72
C ASP A 61 25.29 -21.72 1.77
N ASN A 62 25.35 -22.82 2.53
CA ASN A 62 24.22 -23.74 2.68
C ASN A 62 23.03 -23.05 3.36
N TYR A 63 23.28 -22.28 4.41
CA TYR A 63 22.23 -21.49 5.05
C TYR A 63 21.66 -20.42 4.11
N ALA A 64 22.51 -19.70 3.37
CA ALA A 64 22.07 -18.67 2.45
C ALA A 64 21.23 -19.24 1.30
N ILE A 65 21.61 -20.40 0.74
CA ILE A 65 20.81 -21.13 -0.25
C ILE A 65 19.46 -21.56 0.35
N SER A 66 19.44 -22.11 1.56
CA SER A 66 18.19 -22.49 2.24
C SER A 66 17.26 -21.29 2.43
N HIS A 67 17.79 -20.16 2.89
CA HIS A 67 17.02 -18.92 3.07
C HIS A 67 16.54 -18.35 1.72
N LEU A 68 17.33 -18.49 0.65
CA LEU A 68 16.95 -18.09 -0.70
C LEU A 68 15.73 -18.89 -1.20
N ARG A 69 15.65 -20.19 -0.87
CA ARG A 69 14.46 -21.02 -1.16
C ARG A 69 13.25 -20.58 -0.36
N THR A 70 13.43 -20.30 0.94
CA THR A 70 12.35 -19.78 1.79
C THR A 70 11.83 -18.44 1.26
N LEU A 71 12.71 -17.56 0.81
CA LEU A 71 12.36 -16.29 0.16
C LEU A 71 11.51 -16.50 -1.09
N PHE A 72 11.96 -17.37 -1.98
CA PHE A 72 11.21 -17.71 -3.18
C PHE A 72 9.78 -18.20 -2.86
N HIS A 73 9.63 -19.12 -1.90
CA HIS A 73 8.31 -19.61 -1.51
C HIS A 73 7.43 -18.52 -0.86
N LYS A 74 8.01 -17.61 -0.09
CA LYS A 74 7.28 -16.44 0.43
C LYS A 74 6.77 -15.55 -0.71
N CYS A 75 7.62 -15.25 -1.69
CA CYS A 75 7.21 -14.47 -2.87
C CYS A 75 6.12 -15.16 -3.69
N GLU A 76 6.22 -16.47 -3.89
CA GLU A 76 5.18 -17.24 -4.59
C GLU A 76 3.85 -17.27 -3.85
N ASN A 77 3.86 -17.34 -2.52
CA ASN A 77 2.64 -17.24 -1.72
C ASN A 77 2.02 -15.84 -1.81
N ILE A 78 2.84 -14.80 -1.69
CA ILE A 78 2.42 -13.40 -1.89
C ILE A 78 1.80 -13.23 -3.29
N LYS A 79 2.44 -13.75 -4.34
CA LYS A 79 1.94 -13.67 -5.72
C LYS A 79 0.56 -14.31 -5.89
N LYS A 80 0.24 -15.36 -5.12
CA LYS A 80 -1.10 -15.97 -5.12
C LYS A 80 -2.14 -15.10 -4.43
N GLU A 81 -1.72 -14.29 -3.45
CA GLU A 81 -2.60 -13.38 -2.70
C GLU A 81 -2.88 -12.07 -3.47
N VAL A 82 -1.94 -11.58 -4.27
CA VAL A 82 -2.06 -10.31 -5.01
C VAL A 82 -3.35 -10.22 -5.87
N PRO A 83 -3.71 -11.21 -6.71
CA PRO A 83 -4.94 -11.10 -7.51
C PRO A 83 -6.22 -11.02 -6.69
N ARG A 84 -6.24 -11.69 -5.52
CA ARG A 84 -7.36 -11.60 -4.58
C ARG A 84 -7.44 -10.18 -4.01
N PHE A 85 -6.30 -9.65 -3.57
CA PHE A 85 -6.20 -8.30 -3.05
C PHE A 85 -6.61 -7.23 -4.07
N GLU A 86 -6.13 -7.33 -5.32
CA GLU A 86 -6.50 -6.44 -6.42
C GLU A 86 -8.01 -6.46 -6.71
N LYS A 87 -8.62 -7.65 -6.65
CA LYS A 87 -10.06 -7.81 -6.81
C LYS A 87 -10.82 -7.12 -5.67
N GLU A 88 -10.45 -7.37 -4.42
CA GLU A 88 -11.09 -6.77 -3.24
C GLU A 88 -10.95 -5.24 -3.25
N LEU A 89 -9.78 -4.70 -3.65
CA LEU A 89 -9.57 -3.27 -3.82
C LEU A 89 -10.45 -2.66 -4.91
N LYS A 90 -10.63 -3.37 -6.04
CA LYS A 90 -11.50 -2.92 -7.13
C LYS A 90 -12.97 -2.90 -6.71
N GLU A 91 -13.42 -3.92 -6.00
CA GLU A 91 -14.78 -3.99 -5.45
C GLU A 91 -15.03 -2.87 -4.43
N PHE A 92 -14.07 -2.63 -3.53
CA PHE A 92 -14.11 -1.51 -2.58
C PHE A 92 -14.27 -0.15 -3.29
N TRP A 93 -13.51 0.10 -4.36
CA TRP A 93 -13.62 1.35 -5.09
C TRP A 93 -14.99 1.55 -5.74
N LEU A 94 -15.55 0.49 -6.32
CA LEU A 94 -16.90 0.51 -6.87
C LEU A 94 -17.95 0.85 -5.79
N GLU A 95 -17.78 0.32 -4.58
CA GLU A 95 -18.66 0.65 -3.45
C GLU A 95 -18.55 2.10 -3.01
N VAL A 96 -17.32 2.62 -2.85
CA VAL A 96 -17.07 4.00 -2.44
C VAL A 96 -17.57 4.99 -3.50
N ASP A 97 -17.34 4.69 -4.78
CA ASP A 97 -17.82 5.50 -5.89
C ASP A 97 -19.35 5.51 -5.98
N GLY A 98 -20.02 4.44 -5.54
CA GLY A 98 -21.47 4.39 -5.39
C GLY A 98 -22.05 5.43 -4.42
N ILE A 99 -21.26 5.94 -3.48
CA ILE A 99 -21.66 7.00 -2.55
C ILE A 99 -21.40 8.35 -3.19
N SER A 100 -22.31 8.88 -4.02
CA SER A 100 -22.09 10.15 -4.74
C SER A 100 -21.94 11.36 -3.78
N VAL A 101 -20.73 11.93 -3.73
CA VAL A 101 -20.40 13.20 -3.06
C VAL A 101 -20.04 14.26 -4.10
N LEU A 102 -20.27 15.53 -3.80
CA LEU A 102 -19.90 16.64 -4.68
C LEU A 102 -18.41 16.93 -4.54
N SER A 103 -17.70 17.07 -5.65
CA SER A 103 -16.38 17.69 -5.64
C SER A 103 -16.46 19.16 -5.17
N PRO A 104 -15.34 19.76 -4.74
CA PRO A 104 -15.32 21.18 -4.37
C PRO A 104 -15.84 22.12 -5.48
N LEU A 105 -15.57 21.76 -6.75
CA LEU A 105 -16.06 22.52 -7.90
C LEU A 105 -17.59 22.41 -8.03
N GLU A 106 -18.13 21.19 -8.00
CA GLU A 106 -19.57 20.96 -8.09
C GLU A 106 -20.33 21.57 -6.90
N TRP A 107 -19.72 21.55 -5.71
CA TRP A 107 -20.24 22.24 -4.54
C TRP A 107 -20.36 23.74 -4.79
N ASN A 108 -19.28 24.36 -5.26
CA ASN A 108 -19.26 25.79 -5.57
C ASN A 108 -20.27 26.16 -6.67
N GLU A 109 -20.36 25.37 -7.73
CA GLU A 109 -21.36 25.55 -8.80
C GLU A 109 -22.79 25.52 -8.25
N LYS A 110 -23.11 24.55 -7.37
CA LYS A 110 -24.43 24.49 -6.73
C LYS A 110 -24.69 25.67 -5.80
N CYS A 111 -23.71 26.08 -5.01
CA CYS A 111 -23.84 27.28 -4.16
C CYS A 111 -24.08 28.54 -4.98
N MET A 112 -23.35 28.73 -6.09
CA MET A 112 -23.56 29.86 -7.00
C MET A 112 -24.93 29.82 -7.66
N PHE A 113 -25.40 28.64 -8.08
CA PHE A 113 -26.73 28.46 -8.65
C PHE A 113 -27.83 28.87 -7.67
N LEU A 114 -27.76 28.40 -6.42
CA LEU A 114 -28.72 28.78 -5.37
C LEU A 114 -28.69 30.28 -5.09
N LYS A 115 -27.49 30.87 -5.02
CA LYS A 115 -27.33 32.31 -4.81
C LYS A 115 -27.92 33.13 -5.95
N LYS A 116 -27.75 32.67 -7.19
CA LYS A 116 -28.34 33.31 -8.38
C LYS A 116 -29.86 33.24 -8.36
N ALA A 117 -30.44 32.08 -8.01
CA ALA A 117 -31.88 31.91 -7.90
C ALA A 117 -32.51 32.86 -6.86
N LEU A 118 -31.83 33.07 -5.72
CA LEU A 118 -32.23 34.07 -4.72
C LEU A 118 -32.19 35.50 -5.28
N GLN A 119 -31.11 35.87 -6.00
CA GLN A 119 -30.97 37.20 -6.59
C GLN A 119 -31.99 37.51 -7.68
N GLU A 120 -32.36 36.49 -8.47
CA GLU A 120 -33.34 36.60 -9.55
C GLU A 120 -34.79 36.48 -9.05
N GLY A 121 -35.01 36.29 -7.74
CA GLY A 121 -36.33 36.22 -7.12
C GLY A 121 -37.07 34.90 -7.35
N TYR A 122 -36.39 33.85 -7.81
CA TYR A 122 -36.96 32.52 -7.98
C TYR A 122 -37.11 31.75 -6.66
N MET A 123 -36.48 32.24 -5.57
CA MET A 123 -36.63 31.72 -4.23
C MET A 123 -36.50 32.83 -3.18
N ASP A 124 -37.13 32.63 -2.01
CA ASP A 124 -36.96 33.50 -0.85
C ASP A 124 -35.76 33.10 0.03
N ALA A 125 -35.40 33.98 0.98
CA ALA A 125 -34.24 33.79 1.85
C ALA A 125 -34.37 32.55 2.75
N ASP A 126 -35.56 32.29 3.28
CA ASP A 126 -35.81 31.14 4.17
C ASP A 126 -35.65 29.82 3.40
N THR A 127 -36.16 29.76 2.17
CA THR A 127 -36.03 28.62 1.27
C THR A 127 -34.58 28.42 0.84
N TYR A 128 -33.84 29.50 0.57
CA TYR A 128 -32.41 29.44 0.25
C TYR A 128 -31.62 28.83 1.40
N GLU A 129 -31.77 29.37 2.62
CA GLU A 129 -31.01 28.93 3.79
C GLU A 129 -31.31 27.47 4.13
N LYS A 130 -32.61 27.09 4.10
CA LYS A 130 -33.01 25.70 4.30
C LYS A 130 -32.40 24.77 3.25
N THR A 131 -32.46 25.14 1.96
CA THR A 131 -31.93 24.30 0.87
C THR A 131 -30.42 24.13 1.01
N LEU A 132 -29.69 25.18 1.38
CA LEU A 132 -28.24 25.12 1.60
C LEU A 132 -27.90 24.24 2.80
N ASN A 133 -28.63 24.37 3.91
CA ASN A 133 -28.43 23.54 5.09
C ASN A 133 -28.74 22.06 4.82
N ASP A 134 -29.86 21.77 4.17
CA ASP A 134 -30.24 20.40 3.79
C ASP A 134 -29.17 19.77 2.87
N LEU A 135 -28.68 20.53 1.89
CA LEU A 135 -27.62 20.07 0.99
C LEU A 135 -26.31 19.80 1.73
N THR A 136 -25.94 20.66 2.69
CA THR A 136 -24.74 20.53 3.52
C THR A 136 -24.82 19.26 4.37
N ILE A 137 -25.91 19.07 5.11
CA ILE A 137 -26.12 17.89 5.97
C ILE A 137 -26.06 16.59 5.15
N VAL A 138 -26.68 16.57 3.97
CA VAL A 138 -26.64 15.38 3.09
C VAL A 138 -25.22 15.10 2.60
N MET A 139 -24.46 16.13 2.22
CA MET A 139 -23.06 15.93 1.80
C MET A 139 -22.18 15.46 2.94
N GLU A 140 -22.25 16.08 4.12
CA GLU A 140 -21.49 15.67 5.31
C GLU A 140 -21.76 14.21 5.67
N LYS A 141 -23.03 13.79 5.67
CA LYS A 141 -23.41 12.41 5.94
C LYS A 141 -22.77 11.43 4.95
N LYS A 142 -22.75 11.77 3.65
CA LYS A 142 -22.14 10.93 2.63
C LYS A 142 -20.62 10.90 2.70
N TYR A 143 -19.99 12.03 3.02
CA TYR A 143 -18.55 12.08 3.27
C TYR A 143 -18.15 11.20 4.45
N PHE A 144 -18.89 11.30 5.56
CA PHE A 144 -18.68 10.47 6.73
C PHE A 144 -18.88 8.98 6.41
N GLU A 145 -19.89 8.62 5.61
CA GLU A 145 -20.10 7.24 5.17
C GLU A 145 -18.91 6.71 4.36
N ARG A 146 -18.40 7.49 3.40
CA ARG A 146 -17.18 7.14 2.65
C ARG A 146 -15.99 6.94 3.57
N GLU A 147 -15.76 7.86 4.51
CA GLU A 147 -14.67 7.78 5.48
C GLU A 147 -14.75 6.51 6.32
N LYS A 148 -15.93 6.18 6.85
CA LYS A 148 -16.14 4.95 7.65
C LYS A 148 -15.92 3.67 6.84
N ARG A 149 -16.31 3.65 5.55
CA ARG A 149 -16.02 2.54 4.64
C ARG A 149 -14.51 2.38 4.42
N CYS A 150 -13.80 3.49 4.21
CA CYS A 150 -12.34 3.49 4.10
C CYS A 150 -11.67 2.97 5.38
N GLU A 151 -12.06 3.46 6.55
CA GLU A 151 -11.52 2.99 7.83
C GLU A 151 -11.75 1.48 8.04
N ALA A 152 -12.95 0.98 7.75
CA ALA A 152 -13.27 -0.44 7.89
C ALA A 152 -12.44 -1.31 6.94
N PHE A 153 -12.32 -0.89 5.67
CA PHE A 153 -11.49 -1.58 4.68
C PHE A 153 -10.02 -1.59 5.14
N LEU A 154 -9.48 -0.45 5.58
CA LEU A 154 -8.13 -0.37 6.09
C LEU A 154 -7.93 -1.30 7.29
N LEU A 155 -8.84 -1.34 8.26
CA LEU A 155 -8.73 -2.21 9.44
C LEU A 155 -8.75 -3.70 9.10
N GLN A 156 -9.52 -4.11 8.10
CA GLN A 156 -9.56 -5.50 7.65
C GLN A 156 -8.27 -5.91 6.95
N TYR A 157 -7.71 -5.02 6.12
CA TYR A 157 -6.62 -5.36 5.20
C TYR A 157 -5.21 -4.97 5.71
N LEU A 158 -5.07 -4.04 6.66
CA LEU A 158 -3.76 -3.69 7.25
C LEU A 158 -3.09 -4.84 8.03
N PRO A 159 -3.79 -5.60 8.89
CA PRO A 159 -3.20 -6.70 9.65
C PRO A 159 -2.85 -7.88 8.74
N GLU A 160 -3.78 -8.27 7.86
CA GLU A 160 -3.65 -9.43 6.98
C GLU A 160 -2.55 -9.26 5.93
N TYR A 161 -2.26 -8.03 5.48
CA TYR A 161 -1.31 -7.76 4.40
C TYR A 161 -0.14 -6.85 4.82
N SER A 162 0.11 -6.74 6.12
CA SER A 162 1.26 -6.02 6.68
C SER A 162 2.60 -6.49 6.10
N HIS A 163 2.72 -7.76 5.71
CA HIS A 163 3.90 -8.32 5.04
C HIS A 163 4.10 -7.85 3.60
N LEU A 164 3.08 -7.27 2.96
CA LEU A 164 3.13 -6.70 1.61
C LEU A 164 3.49 -5.20 1.59
N GLN A 165 3.60 -4.56 2.76
CA GLN A 165 3.86 -3.12 2.90
C GLN A 165 5.11 -2.63 2.18
N ASN A 166 6.12 -3.51 2.01
CA ASN A 166 7.35 -3.16 1.31
C ASN A 166 7.21 -3.20 -0.22
N HIS A 167 6.20 -3.86 -0.79
CA HIS A 167 6.11 -4.10 -2.24
C HIS A 167 5.26 -3.08 -3.00
N PHE A 168 4.35 -2.35 -2.35
CA PHE A 168 3.41 -1.55 -3.08
C PHE A 168 3.25 -0.17 -2.46
N PHE A 169 3.28 0.83 -3.35
CA PHE A 169 2.31 1.92 -3.53
C PHE A 169 1.07 2.01 -2.61
N TRP A 170 0.73 1.00 -1.81
CA TRP A 170 -0.33 0.94 -0.82
C TRP A 170 -0.19 1.94 0.32
N ILE A 171 1.01 2.08 0.90
CA ILE A 171 1.25 3.14 1.89
C ILE A 171 1.04 4.51 1.23
N ARG A 172 1.56 4.71 0.01
CA ARG A 172 1.38 5.96 -0.75
C ARG A 172 -0.07 6.20 -1.17
N PHE A 173 -0.82 5.16 -1.51
CA PHE A 173 -2.22 5.18 -1.89
C PHE A 173 -3.10 5.51 -0.69
N CYS A 174 -2.88 4.86 0.47
CA CYS A 174 -3.53 5.23 1.73
C CYS A 174 -3.18 6.66 2.14
N TYR A 175 -1.91 7.07 1.98
CA TYR A 175 -1.43 8.42 2.29
C TYR A 175 -2.02 9.49 1.35
N GLU A 176 -2.18 9.21 0.05
CA GLU A 176 -2.85 10.07 -0.94
C GLU A 176 -4.38 10.14 -0.70
N LEU A 177 -4.95 9.14 -0.03
CA LEU A 177 -6.36 9.08 0.41
C LEU A 177 -6.58 9.83 1.75
N THR A 178 -5.61 9.78 2.67
CA THR A 178 -5.74 10.34 4.03
C THR A 178 -5.09 11.72 4.22
N GLU A 179 -4.08 12.12 3.44
CA GLU A 179 -3.50 13.48 3.51
C GLU A 179 -3.88 14.36 2.30
N LYS A 180 -4.79 15.30 2.56
CA LYS A 180 -4.70 16.72 2.13
C LYS A 180 -4.77 17.03 0.62
N LYS A 181 -5.88 16.68 -0.04
CA LYS A 181 -6.40 17.54 -1.14
C LYS A 181 -7.63 18.38 -0.76
N HIS A 182 -8.37 17.99 0.26
CA HIS A 182 -9.58 18.71 0.68
C HIS A 182 -9.30 19.87 1.66
N LEU A 183 -8.10 19.93 2.25
CA LEU A 183 -7.71 20.97 3.22
C LEU A 183 -6.64 21.96 2.71
N LEU A 184 -6.24 21.87 1.43
CA LEU A 184 -5.26 22.78 0.80
C LEU A 184 -5.83 23.59 -0.38
N LEU A 185 -7.16 23.67 -0.48
CA LEU A 185 -7.87 24.58 -1.39
C LEU A 185 -8.78 25.56 -0.62
N LEU A 186 -8.41 25.87 0.63
CA LEU A 186 -8.77 27.10 1.31
C LEU A 186 -7.54 28.01 1.35
#